data_AF-A0A537IMP3-F1
#
_entry.id   AF-A0A537IMP3-F1
#
_cell.length_a   1.000
_cell.length_b   1.000
_cell.length_c   1.000
_cell.angle_alpha   90.00
_cell.angle_beta   90.00
_cell.angle_gamma   90.00
#
_symmetry.space_group_name_H-M   'P 1'
#
loop_
_entity.id
_entity.type
_entity.pdbx_description
1 polymer ?
#
loop_
_entity_poly.entity_id
_entity_poly.type
_entity_poly.pdbx_seq_one_letter_code
_entity_poly.pdbx_strand_id
1 'polypeptide(L)' 'MKAGKVPPELLARLVYPHLGRRPDVLRRAGIGQDCAALDFGEWAAVVTCDPITT' A
#
# COMPACT_ATOMS: atom_id res chain seq x y z
N MET A 1 -1.54 -18.28 2.17
CA MET A 1 -1.36 -17.45 0.96
C MET A 1 0.06 -17.71 0.45
N LYS A 2 0.26 -17.97 -0.85
CA LYS A 2 1.63 -18.07 -1.40
C LYS A 2 2.16 -16.65 -1.62
N ALA A 3 3.43 -16.42 -1.30
CA ALA A 3 4.08 -15.13 -1.57
C ALA A 3 4.04 -14.83 -3.08
N GLY A 4 3.80 -13.57 -3.44
CA GLY A 4 3.82 -13.09 -4.81
C GLY A 4 5.23 -13.04 -5.40
N LYS A 5 5.41 -12.30 -6.49
CA LYS A 5 6.73 -12.14 -7.17
C LYS A 5 7.82 -11.61 -6.25
N VAL A 6 7.46 -10.83 -5.23
CA VAL A 6 8.35 -10.30 -4.21
C VAL A 6 7.89 -10.83 -2.84
N PRO A 7 8.77 -11.49 -2.07
CA PRO A 7 8.44 -11.90 -0.70
C PRO A 7 8.09 -10.71 0.19
N PRO A 8 7.11 -10.84 1.12
CA PRO A 8 6.71 -9.75 2.01
C PRO A 8 7.87 -9.14 2.80
N GLU A 9 8.80 -9.98 3.27
CA GLU A 9 9.96 -9.55 4.06
C GLU A 9 10.92 -8.71 3.23
N LEU A 10 11.06 -9.04 1.94
CA LEU A 10 11.89 -8.27 1.01
C LEU A 10 11.23 -6.94 0.65
N LEU A 11 9.92 -6.94 0.38
CA LEU A 11 9.14 -5.73 0.12
C LEU A 11 9.22 -4.75 1.31
N ALA A 12 9.03 -5.26 2.52
CA ALA A 12 9.10 -4.48 3.75
C ALA A 12 10.49 -3.86 3.98
N ARG A 13 11.56 -4.55 3.59
CA ARG A 13 12.93 -4.05 3.73
C ARG A 13 13.32 -3.03 2.67
N LEU A 14 12.88 -3.23 1.42
CA LEU A 14 13.35 -2.43 0.28
C LEU A 14 12.45 -1.25 -0.07
N VAL A 15 11.16 -1.28 0.28
CA VAL A 15 10.20 -0.25 -0.16
C VAL A 15 9.70 0.59 1.02
N TYR A 16 9.18 -0.05 2.06
CA TYR A 16 8.48 0.65 3.15
C TYR A 16 9.32 1.70 3.91
N PRO A 17 10.65 1.54 4.11
CA PRO A 17 11.46 2.56 4.78
C PRO A 17 11.56 3.88 3.99
N HIS A 18 11.25 3.85 2.69
CA HIS A 18 11.34 5.01 1.81
C HIS A 18 9.97 5.68 1.57
N LEU A 19 8.89 5.18 2.17
CA LEU A 19 7.56 5.77 2.03
C LEU A 19 7.39 6.96 2.99
N GLY A 20 7.04 8.13 2.44
CA GLY A 20 6.73 9.32 3.22
C GLY A 20 5.39 9.25 3.97
N ARG A 21 5.25 10.06 5.03
CA ARG A 21 3.98 10.23 5.75
C ARG A 21 3.19 11.42 5.20
N ARG A 22 1.88 11.21 5.09
CA ARG A 22 0.89 12.11 4.51
C ARG A 22 -0.33 12.15 5.45
N PRO A 23 -0.81 13.33 5.87
CA PRO A 23 -1.87 13.46 6.86
C PRO A 23 -3.25 13.08 6.31
N ASP A 24 -3.46 13.21 5.00
CA ASP A 24 -4.69 12.86 4.29
C ASP A 24 -4.86 11.35 4.05
N VAL A 25 -3.90 10.52 4.49
CA VAL A 25 -4.00 9.07 4.36
C VAL A 25 -4.61 8.48 5.63
N LEU A 26 -5.90 8.15 5.58
CA LEU A 26 -6.64 7.51 6.67
C LEU A 26 -6.10 6.10 6.96
N ARG A 27 -5.79 5.33 5.91
CA ARG A 27 -5.20 3.98 6.01
C ARG A 27 -4.25 3.73 4.85
N ARG A 28 -3.07 3.16 5.13
CA ARG A 28 -2.09 2.78 4.10
C ARG A 28 -2.31 1.36 3.60
N ALA A 29 -2.06 1.16 2.31
CA ALA A 29 -1.82 -0.15 1.75
C ALA A 29 -0.53 -0.72 2.36
N GLY A 30 -0.50 -2.03 2.54
CA GLY A 30 0.51 -2.71 3.34
C GLY A 30 0.40 -4.24 3.18
N ILE A 31 1.27 -4.97 3.86
CA ILE A 31 1.20 -6.44 3.87
C ILE A 31 -0.11 -6.87 4.52
N GLY A 32 -0.95 -7.56 3.75
CA GLY A 32 -2.29 -7.96 4.18
C GLY A 32 -3.32 -6.82 4.14
N GLN A 33 -3.03 -5.71 3.45
CA GLN A 33 -4.00 -4.67 3.12
C GLN A 33 -4.06 -4.44 1.62
N ASP A 34 -5.20 -4.76 1.01
CA ASP A 34 -5.39 -4.74 -0.45
C ASP A 34 -5.51 -3.32 -1.03
N CYS A 35 -5.72 -2.31 -0.18
CA CYS A 35 -5.91 -0.93 -0.61
C CYS A 35 -5.45 0.08 0.46
N ALA A 36 -5.33 1.34 0.04
CA ALA A 36 -5.24 2.49 0.92
C ALA A 36 -6.57 3.27 0.90
N ALA A 37 -6.85 4.01 1.98
CA ALA A 37 -7.97 4.93 2.07
C ALA A 37 -7.45 6.35 2.34
N LEU A 38 -7.98 7.32 1.59
CA LEU A 38 -7.63 8.73 1.67
C LEU A 38 -8.83 9.54 2.15
N ASP A 39 -8.58 10.61 2.90
CA ASP A 39 -9.57 11.58 3.31
C ASP A 39 -10.00 12.45 2.12
N PHE A 40 -11.29 12.45 1.82
CA PHE A 40 -11.93 13.24 0.77
C PHE A 40 -13.13 14.03 1.34
N GLY A 41 -13.08 14.40 2.62
CA GLY A 41 -14.11 15.16 3.33
C GLY A 41 -15.28 14.26 3.72
N GLU A 42 -16.43 14.44 3.07
CA GLU A 42 -17.61 13.56 3.27
C GLU A 42 -17.34 12.12 2.85
N TRP A 43 -16.38 11.92 1.94
CA TRP A 43 -16.08 10.64 1.31
C TRP A 43 -14.68 10.16 1.66
N ALA A 44 -14.47 8.84 1.53
CA ALA A 44 -13.15 8.25 1.52
C ALA A 44 -12.84 7.71 0.11
N ALA A 45 -11.67 8.07 -0.42
CA ALA A 45 -11.19 7.49 -1.68
C ALA A 45 -10.40 6.21 -1.39
N VAL A 46 -10.88 5.08 -1.89
CA VAL A 46 -10.20 3.78 -1.79
C VAL A 46 -9.36 3.58 -3.05
N VAL A 47 -8.05 3.36 -2.88
CA VAL A 47 -7.11 3.22 -3.99
C VAL A 47 -6.33 1.90 -3.88
N THR A 48 -6.19 1.21 -5.01
CA THR A 48 -5.39 -0.01 -5.14
C THR A 48 -4.60 0.03 -6.46
N CYS A 49 -3.48 -0.67 -6.51
CA CYS A 49 -2.62 -0.72 -7.67
C CYS A 49 -1.86 -2.05 -7.70
N ASP A 50 -1.94 -2.76 -8.83
CA ASP A 50 -1.24 -4.02 -9.06
C ASP A 50 -0.12 -3.82 -10.09
N PRO A 51 1.15 -3.86 -9.68
CA PRO A 51 2.25 -3.73 -10.63
C PRO A 51 2.35 -5.00 -11.50
N ILE A 52 2.17 -4.83 -12.81
CA ILE A 52 2.49 -5.86 -13.79
C ILE A 52 3.92 -5.63 -14.27
N THR A 53 4.78 -6.63 -14.08
CA THR A 53 6.13 -6.64 -14.67
C THR A 53 6.03 -7.25 -16.07
N THR A 54 6.65 -6.60 -17.07
CA THR A 54 6.94 -7.20 -18.38
C THR A 54 8.07 -8.22 -18.29
#